data_AF-X1LX25-F1
#
_entry.id   AF-X1LX25-F1
#
_cell.length_a   1.000
_cell.length_b   1.000
_cell.length_c   1.000
_cell.angle_alpha   90.00
_cell.angle_beta   90.00
_cell.angle_gamma   90.00
#
_symmetry.space_group_name_H-M   'P 1'
#
loop_
_entity.id
_entity.type
_entity.pdbx_description
1 polymer ?
#
loop_
_entity_poly.entity_id
_entity_poly.type
_entity_poly.pdbx_seq_one_letter_code
_entity_poly.pdbx_strand_id
1 'polypeptide(L)'
;SPEWHVRIQAAFQKFTDSAVSKTVNFPYEATPEDIAKVYMLAYHEGLKGITIYRDRSRESQVLTIGEKKEKVEGKLIPRKRPKVTRGITERVSTGCGYIYVTVNFDEHGIAEVFATLGKAGGCAAAQLEAISRLISIALRSGVDLDSIVRHLHGIRCPSIAWEHGHAIISCADAI
;
A
#
# COMPACT_ATOMS: atom_id res chain seq x y z
N SER A 1 18.77 -9.50 24.63
CA SER A 1 18.78 -10.82 23.97
C SER A 1 17.54 -11.61 24.39
N PRO A 2 17.15 -12.66 23.66
CA PRO A 2 15.99 -13.50 23.98
C PRO A 2 15.98 -14.02 25.43
N GLU A 3 17.14 -14.38 25.99
CA GLU A 3 17.27 -14.86 27.38
C GLU A 3 16.91 -13.77 28.39
N TRP A 4 17.29 -12.52 28.10
CA TRP A 4 16.94 -11.38 28.95
C TRP A 4 15.43 -11.12 28.96
N HIS A 5 14.74 -11.33 27.83
CA HIS A 5 13.28 -11.24 27.80
C HIS A 5 12.61 -12.29 28.70
N VAL A 6 13.16 -13.50 28.77
CA VAL A 6 12.67 -14.54 29.69
C VAL A 6 12.93 -14.16 31.14
N ARG A 7 14.15 -13.72 31.46
CA ARG A 7 14.53 -13.35 32.83
C ARG A 7 13.72 -12.19 33.38
N ILE A 8 13.43 -11.18 32.56
CA ILE A 8 12.57 -10.08 33.01
C ILE A 8 11.13 -10.55 33.21
N GLN A 9 10.60 -11.41 32.32
CA GLN A 9 9.27 -11.99 32.51
C GLN A 9 9.20 -12.83 33.80
N ALA A 10 10.25 -13.59 34.10
CA ALA A 10 10.37 -14.39 35.32
C ALA A 10 10.41 -13.53 36.59
N ALA A 11 11.12 -12.39 36.54
CA ALA A 11 11.14 -11.45 37.65
C ALA A 11 9.74 -10.93 38.01
N PHE A 12 8.90 -10.62 37.01
CA PHE A 12 7.50 -10.23 37.24
C PHE A 12 6.60 -11.41 37.64
N GLN A 13 6.84 -12.60 37.08
CA GLN A 13 6.04 -13.79 37.35
C GLN A 13 6.08 -14.21 38.83
N LYS A 14 7.20 -13.93 39.53
CA LYS A 14 7.35 -14.18 40.98
C LYS A 14 6.32 -13.45 41.85
N PHE A 15 5.81 -12.32 41.38
CA PHE A 15 4.85 -11.47 42.09
C PHE A 15 3.49 -11.41 41.37
N THR A 16 3.22 -12.35 40.47
CA THR A 16 1.97 -12.41 39.70
C THR A 16 1.31 -13.78 39.86
N ASP A 17 0.12 -13.82 40.46
CA ASP A 17 -0.67 -15.05 40.67
C ASP A 17 -1.19 -15.63 39.35
N SER A 18 -1.50 -14.77 38.38
CA SER A 18 -1.82 -15.15 36.99
C SER A 18 -0.56 -15.27 36.12
N ALA A 19 -0.71 -15.54 34.82
CA ALA A 19 0.40 -15.57 33.87
C ALA A 19 0.78 -14.15 33.40
N VAL A 20 2.08 -13.94 33.14
CA VAL A 20 2.58 -12.69 32.54
C VAL A 20 2.59 -12.81 31.01
N SER A 21 1.81 -11.98 30.31
CA SER A 21 1.78 -11.96 28.83
C SER A 21 2.86 -11.03 28.29
N LYS A 22 3.99 -11.61 27.87
CA LYS A 22 5.09 -10.88 27.24
C LYS A 22 5.67 -11.69 26.08
N THR A 23 5.84 -11.02 24.93
CA THR A 23 6.51 -11.61 23.77
C THR A 23 8.03 -11.53 23.89
N VAL A 24 8.71 -12.65 23.68
CA VAL A 24 10.15 -12.75 23.44
C VAL A 24 10.40 -12.59 21.95
N ASN A 25 11.05 -11.49 21.56
CA ASN A 25 11.35 -11.20 20.16
C ASN A 25 12.71 -11.82 19.77
N PHE A 26 12.75 -12.45 18.60
CA PHE A 26 13.95 -13.01 18.00
C PHE A 26 14.29 -12.31 16.67
N PRO A 27 15.58 -12.22 16.33
CA PRO A 27 16.01 -11.79 15.00
C PRO A 27 15.57 -12.81 13.93
N TYR A 28 15.58 -12.38 12.67
CA TYR A 28 15.19 -13.22 11.52
C TYR A 28 16.06 -14.49 11.42
N GLU A 29 17.35 -14.36 11.72
CA GLU A 29 18.37 -15.41 11.62
C GLU A 29 18.29 -16.45 12.74
N ALA A 30 17.37 -16.28 13.70
CA ALA A 30 17.23 -17.20 14.83
C ALA A 30 16.84 -18.62 14.37
N THR A 31 17.63 -19.59 14.84
CA THR A 31 17.45 -21.01 14.52
C THR A 31 16.39 -21.67 15.41
N PRO A 32 15.82 -22.81 15.00
CA PRO A 32 14.97 -23.62 15.87
C PRO A 32 15.63 -23.97 17.22
N GLU A 33 16.95 -24.19 17.23
CA GLU A 33 17.73 -24.49 18.42
C GLU A 33 17.76 -23.31 19.40
N ASP A 34 17.84 -22.08 18.90
CA ASP A 34 17.80 -20.87 19.73
C ASP A 34 16.42 -20.66 20.37
N ILE A 35 15.35 -21.00 19.63
CA ILE A 35 13.98 -20.99 20.14
C ILE A 35 13.81 -22.06 21.22
N ALA A 36 14.34 -23.27 20.99
CA ALA A 36 14.28 -24.37 21.96
C ALA A 36 14.96 -24.02 23.28
N LYS A 37 16.13 -23.36 23.24
CA LYS A 37 16.81 -22.87 24.45
C LYS A 37 15.94 -21.94 25.29
N VAL A 38 15.18 -21.05 24.65
CA VAL A 38 14.27 -20.13 25.34
C VAL A 38 13.06 -20.84 25.94
N TYR A 39 12.50 -21.85 25.26
CA TYR A 39 11.45 -22.68 25.87
C TYR A 39 11.96 -23.40 27.13
N MET A 40 13.15 -23.99 27.06
CA MET A 40 13.75 -24.66 28.22
C MET A 40 14.07 -23.69 29.34
N LEU A 41 14.60 -22.51 29.03
CA LEU A 41 14.87 -21.47 30.02
C LEU A 41 13.58 -21.00 30.71
N ALA A 42 12.49 -20.79 29.95
CA ALA A 42 11.19 -20.41 30.50
C ALA A 42 10.64 -21.47 31.46
N TYR A 43 10.80 -22.75 31.11
CA TYR A 43 10.45 -23.87 31.98
C TYR A 43 11.26 -23.87 33.28
N HIS A 44 12.58 -23.71 33.19
CA HIS A 44 13.45 -23.66 34.37
C HIS A 44 13.20 -22.45 35.28
N GLU A 45 12.81 -21.32 34.71
CA GLU A 45 12.45 -20.10 35.45
C GLU A 45 11.01 -20.14 36.02
N GLY A 46 10.26 -21.22 35.79
CA GLY A 46 8.91 -21.41 36.34
C GLY A 46 7.84 -20.52 35.71
N LEU A 47 8.02 -20.13 34.44
CA LEU A 47 7.02 -19.33 33.73
C LEU A 47 5.75 -20.15 33.44
N LYS A 48 4.58 -19.54 33.66
CA LYS A 48 3.27 -20.16 33.39
C LYS A 48 2.91 -20.16 31.90
N GLY A 49 3.64 -19.41 31.08
CA GLY A 49 3.46 -19.32 29.64
C GLY A 49 4.52 -18.44 29.01
N ILE A 50 4.77 -18.65 27.72
CA ILE A 50 5.72 -17.86 26.94
C ILE A 50 5.20 -17.67 25.53
N THR A 51 5.34 -16.45 25.01
CA THR A 51 5.00 -16.11 23.63
C THR A 51 6.28 -15.72 22.90
N ILE A 52 6.51 -16.32 21.74
CA ILE A 52 7.69 -16.03 20.91
C ILE A 52 7.24 -15.38 19.61
N TYR A 53 8.02 -14.39 19.17
CA TYR A 53 7.90 -13.82 17.84
C TYR A 53 9.28 -13.78 17.19
N ARG A 54 9.46 -14.52 16.10
CA ARG A 54 10.65 -14.40 15.24
C ARG A 54 10.37 -13.39 14.15
N ASP A 55 11.30 -12.48 13.92
CA ASP A 55 11.17 -11.51 12.83
C ASP A 55 10.95 -12.22 11.48
N ARG A 56 10.11 -11.62 10.64
CA ARG A 56 9.63 -12.12 9.33
C ARG A 56 8.97 -13.51 9.36
N SER A 57 8.46 -13.94 10.52
CA SER A 57 7.68 -15.19 10.63
C SER A 57 6.23 -15.08 10.14
N ARG A 58 5.76 -13.88 9.78
CA ARG A 58 4.41 -13.62 9.24
C ARG A 58 4.51 -12.87 7.91
N GLU A 59 3.59 -13.17 6.99
CA GLU A 59 3.53 -12.57 5.64
C GLU A 59 3.27 -11.06 5.65
N SER A 60 2.51 -10.56 6.63
CA SER A 60 2.25 -9.12 6.81
C SER A 60 2.70 -8.66 8.19
N GLN A 61 3.58 -7.65 8.22
CA GLN A 61 4.03 -6.99 9.43
C GLN A 61 3.54 -5.55 9.45
N VAL A 62 2.73 -5.18 10.45
CA VAL A 62 2.14 -3.84 10.58
C VAL A 62 3.12 -2.84 11.23
N LEU A 63 4.19 -3.35 11.85
CA LEU A 63 5.23 -2.55 12.52
C LEU A 63 6.60 -2.96 12.00
N THR A 64 7.10 -2.24 11.00
CA THR A 64 8.48 -2.31 10.58
C THR A 64 9.33 -1.62 11.65
N ILE A 65 10.03 -2.38 12.49
CA ILE A 65 11.19 -1.84 13.21
C ILE A 65 12.22 -1.56 12.13
N GLY A 66 12.29 -0.29 11.73
CA GLY A 66 12.98 0.12 10.53
C GLY A 66 14.44 -0.35 10.52
N GLU A 67 14.77 -1.21 9.55
CA GLU A 67 15.80 -0.73 8.64
C GLU A 67 15.30 0.64 8.17
N LYS A 68 16.04 1.69 8.52
CA LYS A 68 15.96 2.93 7.74
C LYS A 68 16.30 2.53 6.29
N LYS A 69 15.31 2.08 5.53
CA LYS A 69 15.12 2.70 4.23
C LYS A 69 15.03 4.16 4.60
N GLU A 70 16.06 4.92 4.23
CA GLU A 70 15.96 6.36 4.24
C GLU A 70 14.60 6.67 3.61
N LYS A 71 13.61 7.01 4.45
CA LYS A 71 12.54 7.87 3.98
C LYS A 71 13.32 9.12 3.68
N VAL A 72 13.74 9.24 2.43
CA VAL A 72 14.04 10.52 1.85
C VAL A 72 12.77 11.30 2.17
N GLU A 73 12.82 12.17 3.19
CA GLU A 73 11.89 13.30 3.30
C GLU A 73 12.19 14.24 2.14
N GLY A 74 12.18 13.69 0.92
CA GLY A 74 12.15 14.42 -0.31
C GLY A 74 10.72 14.87 -0.42
N LYS A 75 10.52 16.19 -0.50
CA LYS A 75 9.28 16.72 -1.06
C LYS A 75 8.97 15.90 -2.31
N LEU A 76 7.74 15.38 -2.40
CA LEU A 76 7.24 14.64 -3.57
C LEU A 76 7.21 15.60 -4.77
N ILE A 77 8.36 15.80 -5.40
CA ILE A 77 8.53 16.68 -6.55
C ILE A 77 8.27 15.83 -7.78
N PRO A 78 7.29 16.19 -8.62
CA PRO A 78 7.02 15.44 -9.82
C PRO A 78 8.21 15.53 -10.78
N ARG A 79 8.63 14.38 -11.32
CA ARG A 79 9.68 14.33 -12.35
C ARG A 79 9.36 15.23 -13.53
N LYS A 80 10.41 15.74 -14.19
CA LYS A 80 10.28 16.68 -15.31
C LYS A 80 9.59 16.00 -16.48
N ARG A 81 8.51 16.62 -16.96
CA ARG A 81 7.75 16.14 -18.12
C ARG A 81 8.58 16.30 -19.40
N PRO A 82 8.79 15.25 -20.20
CA PRO A 82 9.39 15.35 -21.53
C PRO A 82 8.53 16.21 -22.48
N LYS A 83 9.15 16.78 -23.51
CA LYS A 83 8.39 17.53 -24.54
C LYS A 83 7.56 16.61 -25.44
N VAL A 84 8.03 15.39 -25.66
CA VAL A 84 7.38 14.38 -26.50
C VAL A 84 7.26 13.10 -25.66
N THR A 85 6.06 12.53 -25.65
CA THR A 85 5.73 11.27 -24.98
C THR A 85 5.13 10.31 -25.99
N ARG A 86 5.22 9.00 -25.70
CA ARG A 86 4.50 7.96 -26.46
C ARG A 86 3.37 7.45 -25.58
N GLY A 87 2.20 7.20 -26.16
CA GLY A 87 1.05 6.77 -25.38
C GLY A 87 0.06 5.95 -26.18
N ILE A 88 -0.93 5.43 -25.45
CA ILE A 88 -2.04 4.66 -25.97
C ILE A 88 -3.31 5.43 -25.59
N THR A 89 -4.22 5.56 -26.56
CA THR A 89 -5.55 6.12 -26.31
C THR A 89 -6.59 5.01 -26.47
N GLU A 90 -7.38 4.80 -25.43
CA GLU A 90 -8.50 3.88 -25.43
C GLU A 90 -9.80 4.67 -25.31
N ARG A 91 -10.83 4.23 -26.04
CA ARG A 91 -12.17 4.80 -25.95
C ARG A 91 -13.01 3.94 -25.02
N VAL A 92 -13.51 4.56 -23.95
CA VAL A 92 -14.36 3.93 -22.94
C VAL A 92 -15.77 4.50 -23.02
N SER A 93 -16.77 3.63 -23.03
CA SER A 93 -18.18 3.99 -23.02
C SER A 93 -18.66 4.20 -21.59
N THR A 94 -19.07 5.43 -21.27
CA THR A 94 -19.61 5.79 -19.95
C THR A 94 -21.05 6.26 -20.04
N GLY A 95 -21.75 6.34 -18.90
CA GLY A 95 -23.11 6.87 -18.87
C GLY A 95 -23.21 8.36 -19.23
N CYS A 96 -22.08 9.07 -19.27
CA CYS A 96 -21.97 10.46 -19.70
C CYS A 96 -21.54 10.61 -21.18
N GLY A 97 -21.40 9.50 -21.91
CA GLY A 97 -20.90 9.44 -23.28
C GLY A 97 -19.50 8.82 -23.38
N TYR A 98 -18.91 8.90 -24.58
CA TYR A 98 -17.58 8.35 -24.82
C TYR A 98 -16.48 9.19 -24.19
N ILE A 99 -15.65 8.54 -23.40
CA ILE A 99 -14.40 9.07 -22.87
C ILE A 99 -13.25 8.50 -23.68
N TYR A 100 -12.24 9.32 -23.94
CA TYR A 100 -10.97 8.88 -24.50
C TYR A 100 -9.90 9.03 -23.43
N VAL A 101 -9.42 7.90 -22.91
CA VAL A 101 -8.37 7.83 -21.90
C VAL A 101 -7.05 7.62 -22.63
N THR A 102 -6.13 8.56 -22.48
CA THR A 102 -4.79 8.53 -23.06
C THR A 102 -3.77 8.37 -21.95
N VAL A 103 -3.02 7.27 -21.98
CA VAL A 103 -1.93 7.00 -21.04
C VAL A 103 -0.61 7.18 -21.78
N ASN A 104 0.21 8.10 -21.29
CA ASN A 104 1.52 8.44 -21.84
C ASN A 104 2.64 7.93 -20.95
N PHE A 105 3.71 7.47 -21.59
CA PHE A 105 4.86 6.85 -20.97
C PHE A 105 6.13 7.70 -21.21
N ASP A 106 7.03 7.65 -20.24
CA ASP A 106 8.42 8.09 -20.36
C ASP A 106 9.38 6.93 -20.02
N GLU A 107 10.68 7.23 -19.93
CA GLU A 107 11.72 6.23 -19.62
C GLU A 107 11.54 5.54 -18.27
N HIS A 108 10.74 6.11 -17.36
CA HIS A 108 10.50 5.61 -16.00
C HIS A 108 9.09 5.01 -15.83
N GLY A 109 8.33 4.81 -16.92
CA GLY A 109 6.98 4.23 -16.90
C GLY A 109 5.88 5.26 -17.16
N ILE A 110 4.72 5.07 -16.55
CA ILE A 110 3.56 5.96 -16.78
C ILE A 110 3.88 7.36 -16.26
N ALA A 111 3.76 8.35 -17.13
CA ALA A 111 4.13 9.73 -16.86
C ALA A 111 2.92 10.65 -16.79
N GLU A 112 1.86 10.35 -17.54
CA GLU A 112 0.75 11.26 -17.71
C GLU A 112 -0.49 10.51 -18.18
N VAL A 113 -1.65 10.95 -17.69
CA VAL A 113 -2.97 10.45 -18.05
C VAL A 113 -3.82 11.65 -18.47
N PHE A 114 -4.51 11.51 -19.60
CA PHE A 114 -5.55 12.44 -20.02
C PHE A 114 -6.84 11.68 -20.22
N ALA A 115 -7.94 12.22 -19.74
CA ALA A 115 -9.26 11.73 -20.09
C ALA A 115 -10.07 12.88 -20.67
N THR A 116 -10.60 12.68 -21.88
CA THR A 116 -11.43 13.68 -22.57
C THR A 116 -12.79 13.12 -22.89
N LEU A 117 -13.84 13.88 -22.57
CA LEU A 117 -15.22 13.52 -22.87
C LEU A 117 -15.58 14.11 -24.24
N GLY A 118 -15.88 13.26 -25.23
CA GLY A 118 -15.79 13.65 -26.64
C GLY A 118 -16.70 14.80 -27.10
N LYS A 119 -17.95 14.87 -26.62
CA LYS A 119 -18.96 15.89 -27.04
C LYS A 119 -19.54 16.69 -25.88
N ALA A 120 -18.83 16.79 -24.76
CA ALA A 120 -19.36 17.41 -23.56
C ALA A 120 -18.41 18.48 -23.03
N GLY A 121 -18.90 19.72 -22.99
CA GLY A 121 -18.41 20.75 -22.07
C GLY A 121 -19.12 20.66 -20.72
N GLY A 122 -18.71 21.47 -19.76
CA GLY A 122 -19.36 21.58 -18.44
C GLY A 122 -18.60 20.89 -17.31
N CYS A 123 -19.27 20.70 -16.17
CA CYS A 123 -18.64 20.27 -14.93
C CYS A 123 -17.89 18.93 -15.05
N ALA A 124 -18.45 17.96 -15.79
CA ALA A 124 -17.83 16.65 -15.96
C ALA A 124 -16.47 16.73 -16.68
N ALA A 125 -16.37 17.53 -17.75
CA ALA A 125 -15.12 17.72 -18.47
C ALA A 125 -14.07 18.46 -17.63
N ALA A 126 -14.48 19.50 -16.90
CA ALA A 126 -13.60 20.25 -16.01
C ALA A 126 -13.06 19.38 -14.86
N GLN A 127 -13.92 18.56 -14.24
CA GLN A 127 -13.51 17.62 -13.19
C GLN A 127 -12.59 16.52 -13.74
N LEU A 128 -12.89 16.00 -14.94
CA LEU A 128 -12.08 14.98 -15.59
C LEU A 128 -10.67 15.49 -15.93
N GLU A 129 -10.55 16.73 -16.39
CA GLU A 129 -9.27 17.40 -16.61
C GLU A 129 -8.50 17.57 -15.29
N ALA A 130 -9.18 18.02 -14.23
CA ALA A 130 -8.56 18.17 -12.91
C ALA A 130 -8.04 16.84 -12.36
N ILE A 131 -8.84 15.77 -12.45
CA ILE A 131 -8.45 14.41 -12.04
C ILE A 131 -7.24 13.93 -12.85
N SER A 132 -7.29 14.06 -14.18
CA SER A 132 -6.19 13.70 -15.09
C SER A 132 -4.87 14.40 -14.72
N ARG A 133 -4.93 15.70 -14.42
CA ARG A 133 -3.77 16.49 -14.00
C ARG A 133 -3.22 16.03 -12.64
N LEU A 134 -4.10 15.75 -11.68
CA LEU A 134 -3.70 15.25 -10.35
C LEU A 134 -3.04 13.88 -10.43
N ILE A 135 -3.62 12.95 -11.20
CA ILE A 135 -3.05 11.62 -11.46
C ILE A 135 -1.67 11.77 -12.11
N SER A 136 -1.55 12.62 -13.12
CA SER A 136 -0.28 12.87 -13.81
C SER A 136 0.81 13.47 -12.92
N ILE A 137 0.42 14.26 -11.91
CA ILE A 137 1.35 14.76 -10.89
C ILE A 137 1.72 13.63 -9.93
N ALA A 138 0.73 12.88 -9.43
CA ALA A 138 0.93 11.77 -8.49
C ALA A 138 1.89 10.71 -9.06
N LEU A 139 1.65 10.26 -10.29
CA LEU A 139 2.49 9.29 -10.98
C LEU A 139 3.94 9.78 -11.14
N ARG A 140 4.12 11.05 -11.53
CA ARG A 140 5.46 11.65 -11.66
C ARG A 140 6.13 11.91 -10.32
N SER A 141 5.37 12.03 -9.25
CA SER A 141 5.87 12.14 -7.87
C SER A 141 6.18 10.77 -7.24
N GLY A 142 5.99 9.66 -7.96
CA GLY A 142 6.29 8.32 -7.46
C GLY A 142 5.20 7.73 -6.56
N VAL A 143 3.97 8.24 -6.64
CA VAL A 143 2.81 7.60 -5.99
C VAL A 143 2.52 6.27 -6.67
N ASP A 144 2.25 5.26 -5.86
CA ASP A 144 1.91 3.91 -6.31
C ASP A 144 0.65 3.88 -7.18
N LEU A 145 0.73 3.19 -8.33
CA LEU A 145 -0.36 3.12 -9.31
C LEU A 145 -1.57 2.39 -8.73
N ASP A 146 -1.36 1.26 -8.06
CA ASP A 146 -2.46 0.47 -7.48
C ASP A 146 -3.21 1.28 -6.42
N SER A 147 -2.50 2.11 -5.67
CA SER A 147 -3.12 3.07 -4.75
C SER A 147 -4.03 4.07 -5.46
N ILE A 148 -3.63 4.61 -6.63
CA ILE A 148 -4.46 5.54 -7.39
C ILE A 148 -5.70 4.82 -7.94
N VAL A 149 -5.51 3.67 -8.60
CA VAL A 149 -6.59 2.87 -9.19
C VAL A 149 -7.62 2.49 -8.14
N ARG A 150 -7.19 2.05 -6.95
CA ARG A 150 -8.10 1.68 -5.85
C ARG A 150 -9.01 2.82 -5.39
N HIS A 151 -8.57 4.08 -5.52
CA HIS A 151 -9.37 5.24 -5.11
C HIS A 151 -10.28 5.78 -6.22
N LEU A 152 -9.93 5.52 -7.49
CA LEU A 152 -10.76 5.90 -8.63
C LEU A 152 -11.83 4.85 -8.92
N HIS A 153 -11.45 3.58 -8.81
CA HIS A 153 -12.35 2.45 -8.97
C HIS A 153 -13.45 2.49 -7.93
N GLY A 154 -14.70 2.30 -8.35
CA GLY A 154 -15.83 2.34 -7.42
C GLY A 154 -16.50 3.72 -7.29
N ILE A 155 -15.90 4.81 -7.81
CA ILE A 155 -16.54 6.13 -7.79
C ILE A 155 -17.78 6.07 -8.68
N ARG A 156 -18.95 6.42 -8.11
CA ARG A 156 -20.25 6.25 -8.78
C ARG A 156 -20.84 7.58 -9.22
N CYS A 157 -21.35 7.58 -10.45
CA CYS A 157 -22.21 8.60 -11.04
C CYS A 157 -23.64 8.04 -11.18
N PRO A 158 -24.70 8.88 -11.23
CA PRO A 158 -26.05 8.40 -11.54
C PRO A 158 -26.18 7.67 -12.88
N SER A 159 -25.31 8.01 -13.85
CA SER A 159 -25.31 7.41 -15.18
C SER A 159 -24.24 6.33 -15.28
N ILE A 160 -24.66 5.07 -15.26
CA ILE A 160 -23.81 3.88 -15.38
C ILE A 160 -23.85 3.38 -16.83
N ALA A 161 -22.71 2.89 -17.34
CA ALA A 161 -22.64 2.17 -18.60
C ALA A 161 -22.06 0.78 -18.41
N TRP A 162 -22.25 -0.07 -19.42
CA TRP A 162 -21.69 -1.40 -19.49
C TRP A 162 -20.85 -1.51 -20.75
N GLU A 163 -19.64 -2.01 -20.61
CA GLU A 163 -18.70 -2.21 -21.71
C GLU A 163 -17.92 -3.50 -21.49
N HIS A 164 -17.82 -4.33 -22.53
CA HIS A 164 -17.12 -5.63 -22.50
C HIS A 164 -17.46 -6.55 -21.30
N GLY A 165 -18.71 -6.49 -20.80
CA GLY A 165 -19.16 -7.32 -19.66
C GLY A 165 -18.85 -6.74 -18.28
N HIS A 166 -18.24 -5.55 -18.22
CA HIS A 166 -17.96 -4.82 -16.99
C HIS A 166 -18.82 -3.56 -16.89
N ALA A 167 -19.20 -3.19 -15.66
CA ALA A 167 -19.93 -1.97 -15.40
C ALA A 167 -18.93 -0.82 -15.20
N ILE A 168 -19.03 0.22 -16.04
CA ILE A 168 -18.31 1.49 -15.87
C ILE A 168 -19.27 2.44 -15.16
N ILE A 169 -19.00 2.72 -13.89
CA ILE A 169 -19.98 3.37 -13.00
C ILE A 169 -19.79 4.89 -12.88
N SER A 170 -18.70 5.45 -13.40
CA SER A 170 -18.52 6.90 -13.58
C SER A 170 -17.41 7.23 -14.57
N CYS A 171 -17.26 8.51 -14.89
CA CYS A 171 -16.12 9.00 -15.67
C CYS A 171 -14.77 8.84 -14.96
N ALA A 172 -14.75 8.81 -13.60
CA ALA A 172 -13.53 8.62 -12.84
C ALA A 172 -13.13 7.14 -12.75
N ASP A 173 -14.13 6.26 -12.65
CA ASP A 173 -13.97 4.80 -12.67
C ASP A 173 -13.55 4.28 -14.05
N ALA A 174 -13.82 5.05 -15.10
CA ALA A 174 -13.39 4.77 -16.48
C ALA A 174 -11.89 5.02 -16.73
N ILE A 175 -11.20 5.74 -15.83
CA ILE A 175 -9.75 6.04 -15.92
C ILE A 175 -8.97 4.92 -15.24
#